data_AF-A0A858RIY2-F1
#
_entry.id   AF-A0A858RIY2-F1
#
_cell.length_a   1.000
_cell.length_b   1.000
_cell.length_c   1.000
_cell.angle_alpha   90.00
_cell.angle_beta   90.00
_cell.angle_gamma   90.00
#
_symmetry.space_group_name_H-M   'P 1'
#
loop_
_entity.id
_entity.type
_entity.pdbx_description
1 polymer ?
#
loop_
_entity_poly.entity_id
_entity_poly.type
_entity_poly.pdbx_seq_one_letter_code
_entity_poly.pdbx_strand_id
1 'polypeptide(L)'
;MNRTLPLLAWLLAMLSAQGMTAAWKVPLEGFVENLEADDRVKKLGTAPGNSAFFQEGDELWDVSAVLKWERRIGEPGDDPFAGGSQRVAAFKWTGDWLVWNARSQLVVASGSWMDLRDAEQALGYWSLPILIRSKFEILGGEEDKLKRSLSLVLRSGERAQARWEGGSLDLEGIAGSTDAIDLRWTYDWPTGEEGQTWSVVSATTLKEGERTLLAAQGQDERRWQLFTTVTIEVIDGTLRSQVRLIEESGRIVSWQPEVRNFEPFLRPLPGGLVLGVFEVFPDFAERLDPEFGKKAALAESPPQAKDWVRGLRVDARPLLAGQGIKIEGEGSFATFDARGYLVVIADAKALDLVTQMTTPLWDPPPPSIRIGANAEAGGWLLTTRSGEKAEIKRSRMGATEALFVIEPILGGQEHLMDVRYTIDAIKGTKVSGRVESQATLEVGKPKAVACFSSDGEEATNLILTGEIDEGS
;
A
#
# COMPACT_ATOMS: atom_id res chain seq x y z
N MET A 1 -50.66 -19.56 5.14
CA MET A 1 -49.84 -19.31 3.93
C MET A 1 -49.29 -17.89 4.02
N ASN A 2 -48.00 -17.77 4.34
CA ASN A 2 -47.33 -16.50 4.67
C ASN A 2 -47.07 -15.67 3.41
N ARG A 3 -47.93 -14.68 3.15
CA ARG A 3 -47.75 -13.68 2.08
C ARG A 3 -46.66 -12.63 2.38
N THR A 4 -46.07 -12.66 3.58
CA THR A 4 -45.05 -11.70 4.04
C THR A 4 -43.63 -12.05 3.59
N LEU A 5 -43.29 -13.33 3.42
CA LEU A 5 -41.97 -13.77 2.95
C LEU A 5 -41.61 -13.30 1.52
N PRO A 6 -42.51 -13.41 0.51
CA PRO A 6 -42.17 -12.97 -0.85
C PRO A 6 -42.03 -11.44 -0.94
N LEU A 7 -42.76 -10.67 -0.12
CA LEU A 7 -42.66 -9.21 -0.11
C LEU A 7 -41.33 -8.74 0.51
N LEU A 8 -40.87 -9.42 1.57
CA LEU A 8 -39.58 -9.14 2.21
C LEU A 8 -38.41 -9.52 1.29
N ALA A 9 -38.51 -10.67 0.60
CA ALA A 9 -37.52 -11.08 -0.40
C ALA A 9 -37.48 -10.14 -1.62
N TRP A 10 -38.63 -9.60 -2.03
CA TRP A 10 -38.70 -8.62 -3.12
C TRP A 10 -38.17 -7.24 -2.71
N LEU A 11 -38.43 -6.80 -1.47
CA LEU A 11 -37.83 -5.60 -0.89
C LEU A 11 -36.31 -5.74 -0.68
N LEU A 12 -35.84 -6.90 -0.22
CA LEU A 12 -34.40 -7.20 -0.10
C LEU A 12 -33.72 -7.30 -1.47
N ALA A 13 -34.38 -7.88 -2.48
CA ALA A 13 -33.88 -7.93 -3.85
C ALA A 13 -33.86 -6.54 -4.53
N MET A 14 -34.83 -5.68 -4.21
CA MET A 14 -34.85 -4.27 -4.62
C MET A 14 -33.74 -3.45 -3.96
N LEU A 15 -33.44 -3.71 -2.69
CA LEU A 15 -32.34 -3.07 -1.97
C LEU A 15 -30.96 -3.55 -2.46
N SER A 16 -30.84 -4.78 -2.97
CA SER A 16 -29.60 -5.31 -3.56
C SER A 16 -29.36 -4.90 -5.02
N ALA A 17 -30.29 -4.16 -5.65
CA ALA A 17 -30.23 -3.79 -7.06
C ALA A 17 -30.00 -2.29 -7.32
N GLN A 18 -29.69 -1.49 -6.28
CA GLN A 18 -29.22 -0.13 -6.51
C GLN A 18 -27.81 -0.18 -7.09
N GLY A 19 -27.65 0.34 -8.31
CA GLY A 19 -26.35 0.57 -8.91
C GLY A 19 -25.46 1.40 -7.97
N MET A 20 -24.21 0.98 -7.84
CA MET A 20 -23.20 1.71 -7.09
C MET A 20 -22.66 2.83 -7.98
N THR A 21 -22.36 4.00 -7.39
CA THR A 21 -21.72 5.10 -8.12
C THR A 21 -20.32 5.35 -7.57
N ALA A 22 -19.33 5.36 -8.45
CA ALA A 22 -17.94 5.64 -8.12
C ALA A 22 -17.33 6.66 -9.07
N ALA A 23 -16.21 7.25 -8.65
CA ALA A 23 -15.50 8.21 -9.45
C ALA A 23 -13.98 8.02 -9.35
N TRP A 24 -13.29 8.35 -10.44
CA TRP A 24 -11.84 8.33 -10.52
C TRP A 24 -11.32 9.66 -11.07
N LYS A 25 -10.27 10.19 -10.44
CA LYS A 25 -9.51 11.34 -10.93
C LYS A 25 -8.34 10.84 -11.77
N VAL A 26 -8.55 10.82 -13.07
CA VAL A 26 -7.56 10.36 -14.05
C VAL A 26 -7.45 11.36 -15.19
N PRO A 27 -6.27 11.54 -15.81
CA PRO A 27 -6.12 12.37 -16.99
C PRO A 27 -6.97 11.80 -18.13
N LEU A 28 -7.97 12.56 -18.59
CA LEU A 28 -8.87 12.11 -19.65
C LEU A 28 -8.17 12.09 -21.01
N GLU A 29 -7.07 12.84 -21.15
CA GLU A 29 -6.25 12.96 -22.36
C GLU A 29 -5.69 11.61 -22.83
N GLY A 30 -5.56 10.63 -21.93
CA GLY A 30 -5.21 9.24 -22.29
C GLY A 30 -6.29 8.51 -23.09
N PHE A 31 -7.53 9.02 -23.10
CA PHE A 31 -8.70 8.40 -23.72
C PHE A 31 -9.31 9.30 -24.81
N VAL A 32 -9.36 10.61 -24.57
CA VAL A 32 -9.94 11.63 -25.45
C VAL A 32 -9.01 12.83 -25.54
N GLU A 33 -8.49 13.14 -26.73
CA GLU A 33 -7.66 14.34 -26.93
C GLU A 33 -8.49 15.64 -26.89
N ASN A 34 -9.72 15.61 -27.41
CA ASN A 34 -10.63 16.76 -27.41
C ASN A 34 -12.09 16.30 -27.31
N LEU A 35 -12.75 16.64 -26.20
CA LEU A 35 -14.13 16.24 -25.90
C LEU A 35 -15.15 16.78 -26.90
N GLU A 36 -14.94 17.97 -27.44
CA GLU A 36 -15.89 18.60 -28.37
C GLU A 36 -15.79 18.04 -29.79
N ALA A 37 -14.60 17.53 -30.15
CA ALA A 37 -14.31 17.05 -31.51
C ALA A 37 -14.47 15.52 -31.66
N ASP A 38 -14.52 14.77 -30.56
CA ASP A 38 -14.65 13.31 -30.58
C ASP A 38 -16.12 12.89 -30.72
N ASP A 39 -16.47 12.24 -31.83
CA ASP A 39 -17.83 11.80 -32.16
C ASP A 39 -18.36 10.67 -31.25
N ARG A 40 -17.47 10.04 -30.47
CA ARG A 40 -17.80 9.02 -29.47
C ARG A 40 -18.16 9.64 -28.12
N VAL A 41 -17.89 10.93 -27.91
CA VAL A 41 -18.25 11.66 -26.69
C VAL A 41 -19.51 12.47 -26.96
N LYS A 42 -20.41 12.53 -25.97
CA LYS A 42 -21.62 13.35 -26.06
C LYS A 42 -21.78 14.25 -24.86
N LYS A 43 -21.87 15.57 -25.09
CA LYS A 43 -22.26 16.52 -24.04
C LYS A 43 -23.68 16.23 -23.56
N LEU A 44 -23.85 16.12 -22.25
CA LEU A 44 -25.13 15.87 -21.61
C LEU A 44 -25.78 17.20 -21.20
N GLY A 45 -27.08 17.34 -21.47
CA GLY A 45 -27.84 18.53 -21.05
C GLY A 45 -28.28 18.49 -19.57
N THR A 46 -28.27 17.29 -18.96
CA THR A 46 -28.64 17.04 -17.56
C THR A 46 -27.85 15.85 -17.02
N ALA A 47 -27.74 15.73 -15.69
CA ALA A 47 -27.13 14.56 -15.06
C ALA A 47 -27.89 13.26 -15.42
N PRO A 48 -27.17 12.13 -15.66
CA PRO A 48 -27.79 10.86 -16.04
C PRO A 48 -28.48 10.15 -14.86
N GLY A 49 -28.22 10.58 -13.63
CA GLY A 49 -28.79 10.02 -12.41
C GLY A 49 -28.67 11.00 -11.24
N ASN A 50 -29.33 10.67 -10.12
CA ASN A 50 -29.17 11.41 -8.87
C ASN A 50 -27.94 10.88 -8.13
N SER A 51 -26.87 11.67 -8.11
CA SER A 51 -25.59 11.32 -7.47
C SER A 51 -24.98 12.55 -6.80
N ALA A 52 -24.35 12.34 -5.65
CA ALA A 52 -23.59 13.36 -4.93
C ALA A 52 -22.41 13.93 -5.75
N PHE A 53 -21.95 13.23 -6.79
CA PHE A 53 -20.89 13.70 -7.70
C PHE A 53 -21.34 14.81 -8.67
N PHE A 54 -22.64 15.07 -8.79
CA PHE A 54 -23.19 16.06 -9.71
C PHE A 54 -23.82 17.25 -8.97
N GLN A 55 -23.63 18.44 -9.50
CA GLN A 55 -24.32 19.67 -9.10
C GLN A 55 -25.10 20.26 -10.27
N GLU A 56 -26.11 21.07 -9.95
CA GLU A 56 -26.86 21.82 -10.96
C GLU A 56 -25.91 22.75 -11.72
N GLY A 57 -25.95 22.67 -13.05
CA GLY A 57 -25.07 23.44 -13.93
C GLY A 57 -23.73 22.78 -14.26
N ASP A 58 -23.45 21.57 -13.76
CA ASP A 58 -22.24 20.84 -14.12
C ASP A 58 -22.19 20.57 -15.63
N GLU A 59 -21.02 20.78 -16.21
CA GLU A 59 -20.72 20.39 -17.58
C GLU A 59 -20.31 18.92 -17.62
N LEU A 60 -21.21 18.09 -18.17
CA LEU A 60 -21.12 16.64 -18.16
C LEU A 60 -20.99 16.08 -19.58
N TRP A 61 -20.12 15.09 -19.74
CA TRP A 61 -19.85 14.44 -21.02
C TRP A 61 -19.96 12.93 -20.86
N ASP A 62 -20.82 12.29 -21.65
CA ASP A 62 -20.87 10.83 -21.74
C ASP A 62 -19.61 10.32 -22.46
N VAL A 63 -18.82 9.53 -21.76
CA VAL A 63 -17.54 8.96 -22.24
C VAL A 63 -17.61 7.42 -22.33
N SER A 64 -18.80 6.84 -22.19
CA SER A 64 -19.01 5.37 -22.22
C SER A 64 -18.52 4.70 -23.51
N ALA A 65 -18.60 5.40 -24.64
CA ALA A 65 -18.17 4.88 -25.94
C ALA A 65 -16.67 5.09 -26.24
N VAL A 66 -15.97 5.91 -25.44
CA VAL A 66 -14.52 6.14 -25.59
C VAL A 66 -13.70 5.18 -24.74
N LEU A 67 -14.23 4.75 -23.60
CA LEU A 67 -13.66 3.68 -22.78
C LEU A 67 -13.82 2.31 -23.48
N LYS A 68 -13.13 2.16 -24.60
CA LYS A 68 -12.84 0.90 -25.27
C LYS A 68 -11.42 0.54 -24.88
N TRP A 69 -11.26 -0.40 -23.96
CA TRP A 69 -9.94 -0.93 -23.68
C TRP A 69 -9.75 -2.25 -24.40
N GLU A 70 -8.55 -2.36 -24.94
CA GLU A 70 -8.08 -3.49 -25.70
C GLU A 70 -7.33 -4.41 -24.75
N ARG A 71 -7.97 -5.50 -24.31
CA ARG A 71 -7.25 -6.53 -23.56
C ARG A 71 -6.43 -7.34 -24.55
N ARG A 72 -5.11 -7.27 -24.43
CA ARG A 72 -4.18 -8.16 -25.12
C ARG A 72 -4.35 -9.56 -24.53
N ILE A 73 -5.02 -10.43 -25.27
CA ILE A 73 -5.10 -11.84 -24.93
C ILE A 73 -4.06 -12.52 -25.82
N GLY A 74 -3.00 -13.06 -25.22
CA GLY A 74 -2.06 -13.91 -25.94
C GLY A 74 -2.82 -15.10 -26.53
N GLU A 75 -2.60 -15.42 -27.80
CA GLU A 75 -3.05 -16.72 -28.30
C GLU A 75 -2.23 -17.82 -27.60
N PRO A 76 -2.83 -18.99 -27.29
CA PRO A 76 -2.09 -20.09 -26.68
C PRO A 76 -0.87 -20.46 -27.56
N GLY A 77 0.33 -20.22 -27.04
CA GLY A 77 1.59 -20.58 -27.70
C GLY A 77 2.41 -19.41 -28.28
N ASP A 78 1.93 -18.17 -28.25
CA ASP A 78 2.73 -17.02 -28.70
C ASP A 78 3.79 -16.61 -27.65
N ASP A 79 5.00 -16.35 -28.13
CA ASP A 79 6.09 -15.76 -27.36
C ASP A 79 5.74 -14.29 -27.04
N PRO A 80 5.69 -13.87 -25.76
CA PRO A 80 5.34 -12.49 -25.39
C PRO A 80 6.33 -11.43 -25.90
N PHE A 81 7.47 -11.84 -26.48
CA PHE A 81 8.47 -10.96 -27.09
C PHE A 81 8.59 -11.13 -28.62
N ALA A 82 7.90 -12.10 -29.22
CA ALA A 82 7.71 -12.13 -30.67
C ALA A 82 6.52 -11.23 -30.99
N GLY A 83 6.66 -10.32 -31.97
CA GLY A 83 5.59 -9.43 -32.42
C GLY A 83 4.43 -10.15 -33.15
N GLY A 84 3.92 -11.24 -32.58
CA GLY A 84 2.78 -12.00 -33.05
C GLY A 84 1.47 -11.21 -32.94
N SER A 85 0.49 -11.60 -33.75
CA SER A 85 -0.81 -10.94 -33.86
C SER A 85 -1.64 -11.16 -32.60
N GLN A 86 -1.47 -10.29 -31.62
CA GLN A 86 -2.26 -10.27 -30.39
C GLN A 86 -3.75 -10.14 -30.72
N ARG A 87 -4.59 -11.03 -30.19
CA ARG A 87 -6.04 -10.82 -30.21
C ARG A 87 -6.38 -9.78 -29.17
N VAL A 88 -6.81 -8.63 -29.67
CA VAL A 88 -7.41 -7.58 -28.87
C VAL A 88 -8.88 -7.93 -28.64
N ALA A 89 -9.25 -8.21 -27.40
CA ALA A 89 -10.65 -8.18 -27.01
C ALA A 89 -11.02 -6.74 -26.67
N ALA A 90 -11.86 -6.12 -27.51
CA ALA A 90 -12.42 -4.81 -27.23
C ALA A 90 -13.57 -4.96 -26.21
N PHE A 91 -13.35 -4.47 -25.00
CA PHE A 91 -14.41 -4.38 -24.00
C PHE A 91 -15.18 -3.08 -24.19
N LYS A 92 -16.51 -3.15 -23.98
CA LYS A 92 -17.41 -2.00 -23.97
C LYS A 92 -17.98 -1.85 -22.57
N TRP A 93 -18.22 -0.62 -22.15
CA TRP A 93 -18.93 -0.32 -20.92
C TRP A 93 -20.29 -1.03 -20.85
N THR A 94 -20.57 -1.72 -19.74
CA THR A 94 -21.82 -2.47 -19.51
C THR A 94 -22.67 -1.95 -18.34
N GLY A 95 -22.16 -0.97 -17.57
CA GLY A 95 -22.93 -0.33 -16.51
C GLY A 95 -23.96 0.66 -17.05
N ASP A 96 -24.64 1.36 -16.13
CA ASP A 96 -25.76 2.24 -16.46
C ASP A 96 -25.30 3.48 -17.23
N TRP A 97 -24.25 4.14 -16.74
CA TRP A 97 -23.68 5.34 -17.36
C TRP A 97 -22.24 5.57 -16.90
N LEU A 98 -21.48 6.31 -17.72
CA LEU A 98 -20.08 6.66 -17.50
C LEU A 98 -19.83 8.07 -18.04
N VAL A 99 -19.57 9.01 -17.14
CA VAL A 99 -19.62 10.44 -17.43
C VAL A 99 -18.37 11.13 -16.91
N TRP A 100 -17.77 11.98 -17.73
CA TRP A 100 -16.79 12.94 -17.29
C TRP A 100 -17.47 14.22 -16.78
N ASN A 101 -17.11 14.66 -15.57
CA ASN A 101 -17.54 15.94 -15.00
C ASN A 101 -16.41 16.97 -15.10
N ALA A 102 -16.60 18.01 -15.90
CA ALA A 102 -15.58 19.03 -16.14
C ALA A 102 -15.30 19.91 -14.92
N ARG A 103 -16.25 20.07 -13.99
CA ARG A 103 -16.02 20.86 -12.76
C ARG A 103 -15.10 20.12 -11.79
N SER A 104 -15.40 18.86 -11.51
CA SER A 104 -14.63 18.06 -10.55
C SER A 104 -13.40 17.38 -11.18
N GLN A 105 -13.33 17.34 -12.52
CA GLN A 105 -12.31 16.61 -13.26
C GLN A 105 -12.29 15.13 -12.86
N LEU A 106 -13.48 14.52 -12.80
CA LEU A 106 -13.68 13.12 -12.42
C LEU A 106 -14.41 12.36 -13.52
N VAL A 107 -13.97 11.13 -13.78
CA VAL A 107 -14.76 10.13 -14.49
C VAL A 107 -15.66 9.47 -13.45
N VAL A 108 -16.98 9.64 -13.57
CA VAL A 108 -18.01 9.10 -12.67
C VAL A 108 -18.76 7.99 -13.39
N ALA A 109 -18.99 6.86 -12.74
CA ALA A 109 -19.71 5.73 -13.31
C ALA A 109 -20.78 5.22 -12.35
N SER A 110 -21.89 4.73 -12.90
CA SER A 110 -22.90 3.95 -12.17
C SER A 110 -23.05 2.57 -12.78
N GLY A 111 -23.10 1.53 -11.95
CA GLY A 111 -23.38 0.17 -12.39
C GLY A 111 -23.26 -0.83 -11.26
N SER A 112 -23.17 -2.11 -11.62
CA SER A 112 -22.82 -3.14 -10.63
C SER A 112 -21.37 -2.97 -10.16
N TRP A 113 -21.02 -3.58 -9.02
CA TRP A 113 -19.64 -3.64 -8.55
C TRP A 113 -18.65 -4.10 -9.63
N MET A 114 -19.05 -5.11 -10.42
CA MET A 114 -18.22 -5.64 -11.50
C MET A 114 -18.03 -4.64 -12.65
N ASP A 115 -19.04 -3.81 -12.95
CA ASP A 115 -18.91 -2.75 -13.94
C ASP A 115 -17.96 -1.66 -13.43
N LEU A 116 -18.08 -1.24 -12.17
CA LEU A 116 -17.17 -0.23 -11.60
C LEU A 116 -15.72 -0.72 -11.56
N ARG A 117 -15.47 -1.98 -11.23
CA ARG A 117 -14.13 -2.59 -11.29
C ARG A 117 -13.58 -2.65 -12.72
N ASP A 118 -14.44 -2.87 -13.71
CA ASP A 118 -14.04 -2.82 -15.12
C ASP A 118 -13.59 -1.42 -15.54
N ALA A 119 -14.38 -0.40 -15.19
CA ALA A 119 -13.98 0.99 -15.42
C ALA A 119 -12.67 1.32 -14.71
N GLU A 120 -12.52 0.92 -13.45
CA GLU A 120 -11.30 1.10 -12.67
C GLU A 120 -10.05 0.53 -13.37
N GLN A 121 -10.13 -0.71 -13.87
CA GLN A 121 -9.04 -1.35 -14.60
C GLN A 121 -8.75 -0.62 -15.92
N ALA A 122 -9.79 -0.24 -16.65
CA ALA A 122 -9.69 0.43 -17.94
C ALA A 122 -9.07 1.83 -17.83
N LEU A 123 -9.44 2.56 -16.77
CA LEU A 123 -8.89 3.88 -16.46
C LEU A 123 -7.43 3.81 -16.03
N GLY A 124 -6.94 2.61 -15.65
CA GLY A 124 -5.53 2.39 -15.33
C GLY A 124 -5.03 3.23 -14.15
N TYR A 125 -5.91 3.66 -13.24
CA TYR A 125 -5.54 4.65 -12.23
C TYR A 125 -4.40 4.17 -11.30
N TRP A 126 -4.27 2.84 -11.09
CA TRP A 126 -3.17 2.22 -10.35
C TRP A 126 -1.79 2.49 -10.95
N SER A 127 -1.74 2.78 -12.26
CA SER A 127 -0.51 3.05 -13.02
C SER A 127 -0.20 4.54 -13.14
N LEU A 128 -1.02 5.41 -12.54
CA LEU A 128 -0.74 6.84 -12.55
C LEU A 128 0.61 7.08 -11.87
N PRO A 129 1.48 7.92 -12.46
CA PRO A 129 2.74 8.23 -11.82
C PRO A 129 2.49 8.92 -10.48
N ILE A 130 3.14 8.39 -9.44
CA ILE A 130 2.98 8.83 -8.05
C ILE A 130 4.20 9.66 -7.63
N LEU A 131 3.93 10.78 -6.99
CA LEU A 131 4.87 11.61 -6.26
C LEU A 131 4.76 11.30 -4.76
N ILE A 132 5.92 11.16 -4.12
CA ILE A 132 6.05 11.05 -2.66
C ILE A 132 6.62 12.39 -2.20
N ARG A 133 5.82 13.12 -1.41
CA ARG A 133 6.26 14.35 -0.75
C ARG A 133 6.52 14.04 0.70
N SER A 134 7.78 14.18 1.10
CA SER A 134 8.25 13.90 2.45
C SER A 134 8.69 15.20 3.12
N LYS A 135 8.17 15.45 4.32
CA LYS A 135 8.53 16.59 5.16
C LYS A 135 9.22 16.09 6.41
N PHE A 136 10.49 16.46 6.59
CA PHE A 136 11.26 16.18 7.78
C PHE A 136 11.27 17.40 8.70
N GLU A 137 11.14 17.16 10.01
CA GLU A 137 11.10 18.21 11.04
C GLU A 137 12.03 17.85 12.19
N ILE A 138 12.92 18.77 12.55
CA ILE A 138 13.75 18.64 13.74
C ILE A 138 13.20 19.57 14.81
N LEU A 139 12.77 18.99 15.92
CA LEU A 139 12.36 19.69 17.14
C LEU A 139 13.50 19.63 18.16
N GLY A 140 13.58 20.62 19.06
CA GLY A 140 14.46 20.52 20.22
C GLY A 140 14.34 21.65 21.24
N GLY A 141 14.96 21.42 22.40
CA GLY A 141 14.82 22.26 23.59
C GLY A 141 13.60 21.91 24.45
N GLU A 142 13.42 22.61 25.57
CA GLU A 142 12.38 22.32 26.58
C GLU A 142 10.93 22.33 26.05
N GLU A 143 10.65 23.10 25.00
CA GLU A 143 9.30 23.23 24.40
C GLU A 143 9.17 22.51 23.04
N ASP A 144 10.10 21.60 22.70
CA ASP A 144 10.13 20.91 21.41
C ASP A 144 9.94 21.87 20.20
N LYS A 145 10.59 23.04 20.27
CA LYS A 145 10.46 24.07 19.22
C LYS A 145 11.03 23.56 17.91
N LEU A 146 10.32 23.84 16.82
CA LEU A 146 10.79 23.57 15.47
C LEU A 146 12.11 24.31 15.22
N LYS A 147 13.19 23.55 15.06
CA LYS A 147 14.53 24.07 14.73
C LYS A 147 14.76 24.11 13.23
N ARG A 148 14.26 23.10 12.51
CA ARG A 148 14.46 22.96 11.08
C ARG A 148 13.33 22.15 10.46
N SER A 149 12.91 22.55 9.26
CA SER A 149 12.03 21.74 8.42
C SER A 149 12.56 21.71 7.00
N LEU A 150 12.46 20.55 6.36
CA LEU A 150 12.84 20.35 4.97
C LEU A 150 11.81 19.46 4.31
N SER A 151 11.42 19.83 3.08
CA SER A 151 10.53 19.01 2.26
C SER A 151 11.23 18.62 0.97
N LEU A 152 11.09 17.35 0.61
CA LEU A 152 11.53 16.79 -0.66
C LEU A 152 10.35 16.16 -1.37
N VAL A 153 10.40 16.19 -2.70
CA VAL A 153 9.45 15.48 -3.57
C VAL A 153 10.27 14.59 -4.49
N LEU A 154 9.86 13.33 -4.60
CA LEU A 154 10.40 12.37 -5.56
C LEU A 154 9.27 11.61 -6.22
N ARG A 155 9.54 10.94 -7.35
CA ARG A 155 8.63 9.93 -7.88
C ARG A 155 8.86 8.60 -7.16
N SER A 156 7.81 7.78 -7.03
CA SER A 156 7.95 6.42 -6.51
C SER A 156 9.00 5.64 -7.32
N GLY A 157 9.97 5.03 -6.63
CA GLY A 157 11.09 4.29 -7.23
C GLY A 157 12.30 5.15 -7.61
N GLU A 158 12.26 6.47 -7.37
CA GLU A 158 13.38 7.37 -7.63
C GLU A 158 14.11 7.80 -6.35
N ARG A 159 15.29 8.41 -6.53
CA ARG A 159 16.08 9.04 -5.47
C ARG A 159 16.06 10.56 -5.65
N ALA A 160 15.88 11.29 -4.56
CA ALA A 160 16.02 12.74 -4.47
C ALA A 160 17.12 13.11 -3.46
N GLN A 161 17.72 14.28 -3.67
CA GLN A 161 18.74 14.85 -2.80
C GLN A 161 18.52 16.35 -2.62
N ALA A 162 18.64 16.84 -1.39
CA ALA A 162 18.80 18.25 -1.06
C ALA A 162 20.14 18.47 -0.33
N ARG A 163 20.79 19.59 -0.61
CA ARG A 163 22.00 20.05 0.10
C ARG A 163 21.85 21.52 0.44
N TRP A 164 22.34 21.91 1.61
CA TRP A 164 22.38 23.30 2.08
C TRP A 164 23.63 23.51 2.94
N GLU A 165 23.80 24.71 3.48
CA GLU A 165 24.95 25.02 4.33
C GLU A 165 24.98 24.13 5.59
N GLY A 166 25.96 23.22 5.62
CA GLY A 166 26.22 22.31 6.75
C GLY A 166 25.31 21.08 6.81
N GLY A 167 24.48 20.79 5.81
CA GLY A 167 23.63 19.60 5.84
C GLY A 167 23.15 19.09 4.49
N SER A 168 22.61 17.87 4.51
CA SER A 168 22.11 17.13 3.37
C SER A 168 20.94 16.24 3.75
N LEU A 169 20.03 16.02 2.81
CA LEU A 169 18.99 15.00 2.90
C LEU A 169 19.03 14.19 1.60
N ASP A 170 19.34 12.91 1.73
CA ASP A 170 19.21 11.92 0.67
C ASP A 170 17.99 11.05 0.96
N LEU A 171 17.17 10.84 -0.05
CA LEU A 171 15.90 10.14 0.09
C LEU A 171 15.64 9.27 -1.15
N GLU A 172 15.32 8.01 -0.92
CA GLU A 172 14.76 7.08 -1.90
C GLU A 172 13.43 6.58 -1.34
N GLY A 173 12.41 6.47 -2.17
CA GLY A 173 11.09 6.09 -1.69
C GLY A 173 10.28 5.31 -2.71
N ILE A 174 9.53 4.34 -2.21
CA ILE A 174 8.64 3.49 -3.00
C ILE A 174 7.27 3.53 -2.33
N ALA A 175 6.27 4.00 -3.06
CA ALA A 175 4.87 3.91 -2.64
C ALA A 175 4.31 2.55 -3.07
N GLY A 176 3.73 1.80 -2.12
CA GLY A 176 3.08 0.52 -2.39
C GLY A 176 1.72 0.68 -3.08
N SER A 177 0.96 -0.40 -3.21
CA SER A 177 -0.46 -0.36 -3.62
C SER A 177 -1.38 0.18 -2.52
N THR A 178 -0.90 0.23 -1.28
CA THR A 178 -1.59 0.76 -0.09
C THR A 178 -1.23 2.23 0.16
N ASP A 179 -1.69 2.77 1.30
CA ASP A 179 -1.28 4.05 1.89
C ASP A 179 0.12 4.01 2.53
N ALA A 180 0.80 2.85 2.48
CA ALA A 180 2.14 2.69 2.99
C ALA A 180 3.22 3.11 1.98
N ILE A 181 4.28 3.72 2.51
CA ILE A 181 5.45 4.20 1.77
C ILE A 181 6.70 3.68 2.46
N ASP A 182 7.54 3.01 1.68
CA ASP A 182 8.90 2.65 2.09
C ASP A 182 9.84 3.79 1.77
N LEU A 183 10.55 4.31 2.77
CA LEU A 183 11.60 5.31 2.61
C LEU A 183 12.94 4.78 3.07
N ARG A 184 13.99 5.01 2.28
CA ARG A 184 15.40 4.93 2.70
C ARG A 184 15.99 6.32 2.67
N TRP A 185 16.62 6.74 3.76
CA TRP A 185 17.02 8.12 3.90
C TRP A 185 18.29 8.31 4.73
N THR A 186 18.97 9.42 4.46
CA THR A 186 20.10 9.92 5.23
C THR A 186 19.93 11.41 5.42
N TYR A 187 19.91 11.86 6.67
CA TYR A 187 19.75 13.27 7.03
C TYR A 187 20.93 13.73 7.87
N ASP A 188 21.73 14.65 7.32
CA ASP A 188 22.81 15.35 8.00
C ASP A 188 22.44 16.80 8.30
N TRP A 189 22.71 17.28 9.52
CA TRP A 189 22.50 18.68 9.87
C TRP A 189 23.49 19.19 10.94
N PRO A 190 23.77 20.51 10.97
CA PRO A 190 24.66 21.09 11.97
C PRO A 190 23.94 21.28 13.30
N THR A 191 24.65 21.12 14.42
CA THR A 191 24.07 21.18 15.78
C THR A 191 24.03 22.59 16.39
N GLY A 192 24.70 23.55 15.74
CA GLY A 192 24.95 24.91 16.26
C GLY A 192 26.31 25.04 16.97
N GLU A 193 26.95 23.93 17.34
CA GLU A 193 28.35 23.93 17.78
C GLU A 193 29.30 23.89 16.57
N GLU A 194 30.39 24.65 16.63
CA GLU A 194 31.33 24.79 15.51
C GLU A 194 31.90 23.43 15.09
N GLY A 195 31.72 23.12 13.79
CA GLY A 195 32.22 21.89 13.18
C GLY A 195 31.51 20.60 13.62
N GLN A 196 30.42 20.68 14.39
CA GLN A 196 29.66 19.51 14.83
C GLN A 196 28.41 19.26 13.97
N THR A 197 28.22 18.01 13.57
CA THR A 197 27.07 17.55 12.77
C THR A 197 26.43 16.32 13.38
N TRP A 198 25.11 16.22 13.22
CA TRP A 198 24.36 14.99 13.35
C TRP A 198 24.16 14.37 11.98
N SER A 199 24.18 13.05 11.93
CA SER A 199 23.85 12.23 10.77
C SER A 199 22.92 11.12 11.24
N VAL A 200 21.80 10.94 10.53
CA VAL A 200 20.88 9.83 10.79
C VAL A 200 20.64 9.09 9.48
N VAL A 201 20.81 7.77 9.52
CA VAL A 201 20.58 6.85 8.40
C VAL A 201 19.53 5.85 8.84
N SER A 202 18.47 5.68 8.05
CA SER A 202 17.46 4.66 8.34
C SER A 202 16.66 4.26 7.08
N ALA A 203 15.92 3.17 7.21
CA ALA A 203 14.86 2.78 6.29
C ALA A 203 13.57 2.61 7.09
N THR A 204 12.45 3.22 6.69
CA THR A 204 11.19 3.21 7.45
C THR A 204 10.00 3.00 6.54
N THR A 205 9.05 2.18 6.97
CA THR A 205 7.70 2.08 6.41
C THR A 205 6.83 3.12 7.11
N LEU A 206 6.16 3.98 6.34
CA LEU A 206 5.36 5.09 6.84
C LEU A 206 3.98 5.07 6.22
N LYS A 207 2.99 5.56 6.96
CA LYS A 207 1.61 5.73 6.48
C LYS A 207 1.40 7.16 5.96
N GLU A 208 0.62 7.29 4.89
CA GLU A 208 0.25 8.59 4.35
C GLU A 208 -0.41 9.49 5.41
N GLY A 209 0.08 10.73 5.51
CA GLY A 209 -0.46 11.78 6.40
C GLY A 209 -0.07 11.64 7.87
N GLU A 210 0.51 10.51 8.27
CA GLU A 210 0.94 10.29 9.65
C GLU A 210 2.27 11.01 9.95
N ARG A 211 2.38 11.56 11.16
CA ARG A 211 3.61 12.18 11.65
C ARG A 211 4.39 11.20 12.52
N THR A 212 5.43 10.60 11.95
CA THR A 212 6.20 9.52 12.57
C THR A 212 7.49 10.05 13.21
N LEU A 213 7.78 9.60 14.43
CA LEU A 213 9.08 9.86 15.09
C LEU A 213 10.13 8.89 14.53
N LEU A 214 11.17 9.45 13.91
CA LEU A 214 12.24 8.70 13.27
C LEU A 214 13.45 8.50 14.17
N ALA A 215 13.84 9.55 14.89
CA ALA A 215 15.01 9.53 15.75
C ALA A 215 14.89 10.54 16.87
N ALA A 216 15.55 10.28 18.00
CA ALA A 216 15.74 11.25 19.07
C ALA A 216 17.04 10.98 19.82
N GLN A 217 17.55 12.01 20.50
CA GLN A 217 18.65 11.87 21.45
C GLN A 217 18.53 12.90 22.56
N GLY A 218 18.95 12.52 23.77
CA GLY A 218 19.05 13.40 24.93
C GLY A 218 17.79 13.50 25.77
N GLN A 219 17.83 14.44 26.73
CA GLN A 219 16.73 14.77 27.64
C GLN A 219 16.63 16.29 27.80
N ASP A 220 15.44 16.74 28.23
CA ASP A 220 15.13 18.12 28.58
C ASP A 220 15.61 19.13 27.50
N GLU A 221 16.27 20.21 27.90
CA GLU A 221 16.76 21.27 27.00
C GLU A 221 17.75 20.80 25.91
N ARG A 222 18.40 19.65 26.10
CA ARG A 222 19.37 19.09 25.13
C ARG A 222 18.74 18.05 24.21
N ARG A 223 17.46 17.74 24.40
CA ARG A 223 16.74 16.80 23.55
C ARG A 223 16.54 17.38 22.16
N TRP A 224 16.71 16.53 21.17
CA TRP A 224 16.17 16.76 19.84
C TRP A 224 15.38 15.54 19.38
N GLN A 225 14.42 15.79 18.48
CA GLN A 225 13.60 14.77 17.85
C GLN A 225 13.50 15.06 16.35
N LEU A 226 13.62 14.02 15.55
CA LEU A 226 13.42 14.05 14.10
C LEU A 226 12.11 13.34 13.77
N PHE A 227 11.19 14.08 13.15
CA PHE A 227 9.93 13.56 12.65
C PHE A 227 9.91 13.59 11.13
N THR A 228 9.06 12.75 10.55
CA THR A 228 8.67 12.85 9.14
C THR A 228 7.17 12.75 8.97
N THR A 229 6.65 13.40 7.94
CA THR A 229 5.30 13.20 7.42
C THR A 229 5.39 13.03 5.91
N VAL A 230 4.66 12.05 5.40
CA VAL A 230 4.67 11.72 3.97
C VAL A 230 3.27 11.87 3.39
N THR A 231 3.21 12.28 2.13
CA THR A 231 1.97 12.44 1.36
C THR A 231 2.16 11.82 -0.01
N ILE A 232 1.12 11.14 -0.51
CA ILE A 232 1.14 10.48 -1.80
C ILE A 232 0.26 11.28 -2.75
N GLU A 233 0.87 11.87 -3.77
CA GLU A 233 0.18 12.69 -4.75
C GLU A 233 0.32 12.07 -6.13
N VAL A 234 -0.67 12.21 -7.01
CA VAL A 234 -0.43 12.05 -8.45
C VAL A 234 0.23 13.34 -8.99
N ILE A 235 0.74 13.30 -10.23
CA ILE A 235 1.50 14.43 -10.83
C ILE A 235 0.73 15.77 -10.79
N ASP A 236 -0.60 15.75 -10.86
CA ASP A 236 -1.42 16.97 -10.82
C ASP A 236 -1.60 17.55 -9.39
N GLY A 237 -1.00 16.93 -8.37
CA GLY A 237 -1.08 17.33 -6.97
C GLY A 237 -2.27 16.75 -6.20
N THR A 238 -3.13 15.95 -6.84
CA THR A 238 -4.24 15.28 -6.15
C THR A 238 -3.69 14.20 -5.21
N LEU A 239 -4.16 14.20 -3.96
CA LEU A 239 -3.84 13.13 -3.01
C LEU A 239 -4.35 11.78 -3.52
N ARG A 240 -3.58 10.71 -3.34
CA ARG A 240 -3.96 9.36 -3.80
C ARG A 240 -5.30 8.91 -3.21
N SER A 241 -5.56 9.24 -1.95
CA SER A 241 -6.85 8.99 -1.28
C SER A 241 -8.04 9.70 -1.94
N GLN A 242 -7.80 10.72 -2.77
CA GLN A 242 -8.82 11.46 -3.52
C GLN A 242 -8.89 11.05 -5.00
N VAL A 243 -8.00 10.17 -5.47
CA VAL A 243 -8.02 9.66 -6.84
C VAL A 243 -9.17 8.70 -7.07
N ARG A 244 -9.59 7.95 -6.05
CA ARG A 244 -10.65 6.95 -6.15
C ARG A 244 -11.71 7.20 -5.08
N LEU A 245 -12.94 7.41 -5.51
CA LEU A 245 -14.05 7.85 -4.68
C LEU A 245 -15.28 6.98 -4.93
N ILE A 246 -16.13 6.85 -3.92
CA ILE A 246 -17.42 6.14 -4.02
C ILE A 246 -18.51 6.93 -3.32
N GLU A 247 -19.73 6.83 -3.83
CA GLU A 247 -20.91 7.39 -3.18
C GLU A 247 -21.52 6.36 -2.22
N GLU A 248 -21.53 6.71 -0.94
CA GLU A 248 -22.16 5.92 0.13
C GLU A 248 -23.19 6.77 0.86
N SER A 249 -24.45 6.29 0.90
CA SER A 249 -25.54 6.98 1.60
C SER A 249 -25.68 8.47 1.22
N GLY A 250 -25.46 8.80 -0.05
CA GLY A 250 -25.53 10.18 -0.57
C GLY A 250 -24.33 11.06 -0.22
N ARG A 251 -23.21 10.47 0.21
CA ARG A 251 -21.94 11.17 0.50
C ARG A 251 -20.81 10.60 -0.33
N ILE A 252 -19.91 11.47 -0.78
CA ILE A 252 -18.67 11.06 -1.44
C ILE A 252 -17.65 10.73 -0.36
N VAL A 253 -17.12 9.50 -0.40
CA VAL A 253 -16.04 9.04 0.48
C VAL A 253 -14.88 8.48 -0.36
N SER A 254 -13.69 8.42 0.25
CA SER A 254 -12.56 7.75 -0.37
C SER A 254 -12.90 6.27 -0.56
N TRP A 255 -12.80 5.80 -1.79
CA TRP A 255 -12.94 4.38 -2.07
C TRP A 255 -11.57 3.74 -1.89
N GLN A 256 -11.20 3.61 -0.62
CA GLN A 256 -10.09 2.75 -0.25
C GLN A 256 -10.50 1.34 -0.69
N PRO A 257 -9.66 0.58 -1.41
CA PRO A 257 -9.76 -0.86 -1.28
C PRO A 257 -9.57 -1.07 0.21
N GLU A 258 -10.64 -1.38 0.94
CA GLU A 258 -10.49 -1.59 2.36
C GLU A 258 -9.34 -2.60 2.47
N VAL A 259 -8.35 -2.30 3.30
CA VAL A 259 -7.59 -3.34 4.00
C VAL A 259 -8.57 -4.03 4.96
N ARG A 260 -9.79 -4.36 4.51
CA ARG A 260 -10.40 -5.60 4.89
C ARG A 260 -9.33 -6.58 4.45
N ASN A 261 -8.86 -7.38 5.40
CA ASN A 261 -8.29 -8.69 5.11
C ASN A 261 -8.85 -9.12 3.76
N PHE A 262 -7.98 -9.46 2.79
CA PHE A 262 -8.35 -10.01 1.48
C PHE A 262 -9.05 -11.37 1.67
N GLU A 263 -10.03 -11.40 2.56
CA GLU A 263 -10.98 -12.42 2.81
C GLU A 263 -11.66 -12.59 1.47
N PRO A 264 -11.43 -13.74 0.84
CA PRO A 264 -12.07 -14.01 -0.42
C PRO A 264 -13.58 -13.83 -0.26
N PHE A 265 -14.24 -13.36 -1.31
CA PHE A 265 -15.68 -13.45 -1.31
C PHE A 265 -16.04 -14.94 -1.31
N LEU A 266 -16.63 -15.42 -0.22
CA LEU A 266 -17.05 -16.81 -0.06
C LEU A 266 -18.58 -16.90 -0.07
N ARG A 267 -19.12 -17.70 -0.98
CA ARG A 267 -20.56 -18.00 -1.05
C ARG A 267 -20.78 -19.52 -1.03
N PRO A 268 -21.43 -20.07 0.01
CA PRO A 268 -21.82 -21.48 0.03
C PRO A 268 -22.74 -21.81 -1.16
N LEU A 269 -22.54 -22.99 -1.74
CA LEU A 269 -23.34 -23.55 -2.82
C LEU A 269 -23.95 -24.90 -2.40
N PRO A 270 -25.01 -25.38 -3.09
CA PRO A 270 -25.52 -26.73 -2.88
C PRO A 270 -24.43 -27.79 -3.08
N GLY A 271 -24.52 -28.90 -2.34
CA GLY A 271 -23.58 -30.02 -2.45
C GLY A 271 -22.29 -29.87 -1.65
N GLY A 272 -22.21 -28.89 -0.73
CA GLY A 272 -21.03 -28.68 0.12
C GLY A 272 -19.87 -27.96 -0.57
N LEU A 273 -20.10 -27.44 -1.78
CA LEU A 273 -19.17 -26.57 -2.49
C LEU A 273 -19.30 -25.13 -1.98
N VAL A 274 -18.25 -24.36 -2.17
CA VAL A 274 -18.23 -22.92 -1.90
C VAL A 274 -17.65 -22.25 -3.14
N LEU A 275 -18.21 -21.10 -3.52
CA LEU A 275 -17.65 -20.19 -4.51
C LEU A 275 -16.74 -19.21 -3.78
N GLY A 276 -15.45 -19.21 -4.12
CA GLY A 276 -14.47 -18.23 -3.71
C GLY A 276 -14.07 -17.31 -4.87
N VAL A 277 -13.99 -16.01 -4.62
CA VAL A 277 -13.39 -15.04 -5.53
C VAL A 277 -12.22 -14.38 -4.81
N PHE A 278 -11.03 -14.56 -5.39
CA PHE A 278 -9.75 -14.15 -4.84
C PHE A 278 -9.13 -13.09 -5.73
N GLU A 279 -8.70 -11.97 -5.15
CA GLU A 279 -7.89 -10.98 -5.87
C GLU A 279 -6.46 -11.50 -5.97
N VAL A 280 -5.90 -11.53 -7.19
CA VAL A 280 -4.57 -12.04 -7.46
C VAL A 280 -3.82 -11.08 -8.38
N PHE A 281 -2.49 -11.08 -8.31
CA PHE A 281 -1.69 -10.25 -9.20
C PHE A 281 -1.97 -10.59 -10.68
N PRO A 282 -1.88 -9.62 -11.60
CA PRO A 282 -2.06 -9.88 -13.03
C PRO A 282 -1.09 -10.94 -13.60
N ASP A 283 0.07 -11.14 -12.98
CA ASP A 283 1.11 -12.12 -13.34
C ASP A 283 1.13 -13.36 -12.41
N PHE A 284 0.08 -13.54 -11.60
CA PHE A 284 0.04 -14.61 -10.59
C PHE A 284 0.20 -16.01 -11.19
N ALA A 285 -0.35 -16.24 -12.38
CA ALA A 285 -0.26 -17.54 -13.04
C ALA A 285 1.18 -17.85 -13.49
N GLU A 286 1.87 -16.86 -14.05
CA GLU A 286 3.26 -16.95 -14.49
C GLU A 286 4.25 -17.08 -13.32
N ARG A 287 3.92 -16.49 -12.16
CA ARG A 287 4.71 -16.69 -10.93
C ARG A 287 4.67 -18.13 -10.43
N LEU A 288 3.53 -18.81 -10.59
CA LEU A 288 3.34 -20.19 -10.17
C LEU A 288 3.86 -21.20 -11.20
N ASP A 289 3.69 -20.91 -12.48
CA ASP A 289 4.26 -21.67 -13.59
C ASP A 289 4.55 -20.72 -14.77
N PRO A 290 5.82 -20.39 -15.04
CA PRO A 290 6.21 -19.51 -16.14
C PRO A 290 5.80 -19.99 -17.53
N GLU A 291 5.48 -21.28 -17.70
CA GLU A 291 4.99 -21.85 -18.96
C GLU A 291 3.46 -21.93 -19.05
N PHE A 292 2.74 -21.56 -17.99
CA PHE A 292 1.29 -21.74 -17.91
C PHE A 292 0.54 -21.05 -19.05
N GLY A 293 0.89 -19.81 -19.37
CA GLY A 293 0.28 -19.06 -20.47
C GLY A 293 0.39 -19.76 -21.83
N LYS A 294 1.43 -20.59 -22.03
CA LYS A 294 1.65 -21.36 -23.28
C LYS A 294 0.80 -22.63 -23.35
N LYS A 295 0.31 -23.13 -22.22
CA LYS A 295 -0.44 -24.40 -22.08
C LYS A 295 -1.87 -24.19 -21.57
N ALA A 296 -2.27 -22.94 -21.34
CA ALA A 296 -3.55 -22.57 -20.77
C ALA A 296 -4.72 -23.01 -21.67
N ALA A 297 -5.56 -23.89 -21.16
CA ALA A 297 -6.83 -24.23 -21.78
C ALA A 297 -7.91 -23.21 -21.40
N LEU A 298 -8.95 -23.09 -22.22
CA LEU A 298 -10.13 -22.30 -21.88
C LEU A 298 -11.19 -23.18 -21.22
N ALA A 299 -11.89 -22.63 -20.22
CA ALA A 299 -13.03 -23.24 -19.55
C ALA A 299 -14.29 -22.37 -19.72
N GLU A 300 -15.43 -23.03 -19.89
CA GLU A 300 -16.73 -22.39 -19.83
C GLU A 300 -17.21 -22.29 -18.37
N SER A 301 -17.80 -21.15 -18.03
CA SER A 301 -18.26 -20.90 -16.67
C SER A 301 -19.52 -21.71 -16.36
N PRO A 302 -19.56 -22.46 -15.25
CA PRO A 302 -20.76 -23.17 -14.84
C PRO A 302 -21.87 -22.18 -14.48
N PRO A 303 -23.16 -22.58 -14.53
CA PRO A 303 -24.30 -21.69 -14.21
C PRO A 303 -24.14 -20.91 -12.90
N GLN A 304 -23.57 -21.55 -11.88
CA GLN A 304 -23.35 -20.98 -10.54
C GLN A 304 -22.30 -19.84 -10.53
N ALA A 305 -21.44 -19.77 -11.55
CA ALA A 305 -20.40 -18.75 -11.69
C ALA A 305 -20.74 -17.66 -12.74
N LYS A 306 -21.86 -17.76 -13.46
CA LYS A 306 -22.18 -16.87 -14.61
C LYS A 306 -22.27 -15.38 -14.25
N ASP A 307 -22.66 -15.07 -13.02
CA ASP A 307 -22.74 -13.68 -12.54
C ASP A 307 -21.35 -13.08 -12.25
N TRP A 308 -20.36 -13.94 -12.01
CA TRP A 308 -18.99 -13.56 -11.62
C TRP A 308 -18.01 -13.68 -12.78
N VAL A 309 -18.26 -14.64 -13.67
CA VAL A 309 -17.40 -14.96 -14.80
C VAL A 309 -18.25 -15.04 -16.07
N ARG A 310 -18.06 -14.08 -16.98
CA ARG A 310 -18.77 -14.00 -18.26
C ARG A 310 -17.87 -14.44 -19.42
N GLY A 311 -18.29 -15.45 -20.18
CA GLY A 311 -17.61 -15.94 -21.38
C GLY A 311 -16.55 -17.03 -21.12
N LEU A 312 -15.73 -17.30 -22.14
CA LEU A 312 -14.58 -18.22 -22.05
C LEU A 312 -13.46 -17.58 -21.25
N ARG A 313 -12.81 -18.37 -20.38
CA ARG A 313 -11.72 -17.92 -19.51
C ARG A 313 -10.64 -18.99 -19.34
N VAL A 314 -9.47 -18.59 -18.84
CA VAL A 314 -8.34 -19.50 -18.66
C VAL A 314 -8.63 -20.45 -17.50
N ASP A 315 -8.59 -21.76 -17.77
CA ASP A 315 -8.79 -22.81 -16.78
C ASP A 315 -7.63 -22.83 -15.78
N ALA A 316 -7.90 -22.49 -14.52
CA ALA A 316 -6.89 -22.44 -13.47
C ALA A 316 -6.66 -23.80 -12.79
N ARG A 317 -7.49 -24.82 -13.06
CA ARG A 317 -7.39 -26.12 -12.37
C ARG A 317 -6.05 -26.82 -12.55
N PRO A 318 -5.43 -26.85 -13.75
CA PRO A 318 -4.11 -27.49 -13.93
C PRO A 318 -3.01 -26.78 -13.12
N LEU A 319 -3.07 -25.45 -13.05
CA LEU A 319 -2.10 -24.66 -12.28
C LEU A 319 -2.21 -24.97 -10.78
N LEU A 320 -3.44 -24.95 -10.26
CA LEU A 320 -3.72 -25.23 -8.85
C LEU A 320 -3.35 -26.68 -8.49
N ALA A 321 -3.60 -27.63 -9.40
CA ALA A 321 -3.17 -29.01 -9.24
C ALA A 321 -1.64 -29.15 -9.15
N GLY A 322 -0.89 -28.34 -9.91
CA GLY A 322 0.58 -28.26 -9.82
C GLY A 322 1.09 -27.80 -8.46
N GLN A 323 0.30 -27.01 -7.72
CA GLN A 323 0.56 -26.58 -6.35
C GLN A 323 -0.01 -27.55 -5.29
N GLY A 324 -0.49 -28.72 -5.70
CA GLY A 324 -1.06 -29.73 -4.80
C GLY A 324 -2.53 -29.48 -4.41
N ILE A 325 -3.20 -28.48 -4.99
CA ILE A 325 -4.61 -28.15 -4.74
C ILE A 325 -5.48 -28.89 -5.75
N LYS A 326 -6.26 -29.87 -5.26
CA LYS A 326 -7.16 -30.66 -6.10
C LYS A 326 -8.54 -30.03 -6.16
N ILE A 327 -8.97 -29.65 -7.36
CA ILE A 327 -10.31 -29.13 -7.64
C ILE A 327 -11.03 -30.16 -8.51
N GLU A 328 -11.67 -31.12 -7.84
CA GLU A 328 -12.28 -32.29 -8.45
C GLU A 328 -13.75 -32.39 -8.01
N GLY A 329 -14.60 -33.08 -8.79
CA GLY A 329 -16.01 -33.27 -8.48
C GLY A 329 -16.98 -32.53 -9.42
N GLU A 330 -18.24 -32.93 -9.37
CA GLU A 330 -19.31 -32.33 -10.18
C GLU A 330 -19.62 -30.92 -9.68
N GLY A 331 -19.53 -29.92 -10.56
CA GLY A 331 -19.72 -28.51 -10.22
C GLY A 331 -18.46 -27.76 -9.75
N SER A 332 -17.35 -28.47 -9.53
CA SER A 332 -16.06 -27.86 -9.20
C SER A 332 -15.46 -27.14 -10.42
N PHE A 333 -14.88 -25.97 -10.20
CA PHE A 333 -14.45 -25.06 -11.26
C PHE A 333 -13.33 -24.15 -10.76
N ALA A 334 -12.39 -23.79 -11.63
CA ALA A 334 -11.44 -22.72 -11.32
C ALA A 334 -11.02 -21.98 -12.57
N THR A 335 -10.97 -20.66 -12.52
CA THR A 335 -10.57 -19.85 -13.67
C THR A 335 -9.93 -18.54 -13.27
N PHE A 336 -9.02 -18.07 -14.11
CA PHE A 336 -8.55 -16.70 -14.05
C PHE A 336 -9.50 -15.81 -14.82
N ASP A 337 -10.08 -14.85 -14.11
CA ASP A 337 -10.75 -13.74 -14.75
C ASP A 337 -9.73 -12.71 -15.25
N ALA A 338 -10.16 -12.01 -16.29
CA ALA A 338 -9.45 -10.92 -16.89
C ALA A 338 -9.04 -9.83 -15.88
N ARG A 339 -9.83 -9.63 -14.83
CA ARG A 339 -9.69 -8.47 -13.96
C ARG A 339 -8.72 -8.69 -12.78
N GLY A 340 -7.84 -9.70 -12.87
CA GLY A 340 -6.92 -10.06 -11.79
C GLY A 340 -7.60 -10.83 -10.67
N TYR A 341 -8.58 -11.69 -11.00
CA TYR A 341 -9.23 -12.54 -10.03
C TYR A 341 -9.04 -14.01 -10.36
N LEU A 342 -8.82 -14.81 -9.33
CA LEU A 342 -9.00 -16.25 -9.37
C LEU A 342 -10.40 -16.56 -8.83
N VAL A 343 -11.24 -17.18 -9.64
CA VAL A 343 -12.57 -17.64 -9.22
C VAL A 343 -12.54 -19.15 -9.08
N VAL A 344 -12.88 -19.66 -7.90
CA VAL A 344 -12.84 -21.09 -7.57
C VAL A 344 -14.18 -21.54 -7.03
N ILE A 345 -14.69 -22.67 -7.51
CA ILE A 345 -15.75 -23.45 -6.88
C ILE A 345 -15.12 -24.77 -6.47
N ALA A 346 -15.02 -25.00 -5.16
CA ALA A 346 -14.46 -26.24 -4.61
C ALA A 346 -15.03 -26.52 -3.22
N ASP A 347 -14.64 -27.64 -2.61
CA ASP A 347 -14.91 -27.86 -1.20
C ASP A 347 -14.13 -26.87 -0.30
N ALA A 348 -14.54 -26.78 0.97
CA ALA A 348 -13.94 -25.85 1.93
C ALA A 348 -12.43 -26.08 2.11
N LYS A 349 -11.97 -27.33 2.05
CA LYS A 349 -10.55 -27.66 2.26
C LYS A 349 -9.68 -27.16 1.10
N ALA A 350 -10.12 -27.36 -0.13
CA ALA A 350 -9.44 -26.83 -1.31
C ALA A 350 -9.44 -25.31 -1.28
N LEU A 351 -10.54 -24.67 -0.87
CA LEU A 351 -10.61 -23.22 -0.72
C LEU A 351 -9.72 -22.66 0.38
N ASP A 352 -9.56 -23.35 1.52
CA ASP A 352 -8.61 -22.93 2.55
C ASP A 352 -7.17 -22.90 1.99
N LEU A 353 -6.80 -23.89 1.19
CA LEU A 353 -5.48 -23.94 0.55
C LEU A 353 -5.32 -22.87 -0.53
N VAL A 354 -6.36 -22.63 -1.34
CA VAL A 354 -6.36 -21.51 -2.30
C VAL A 354 -6.25 -20.20 -1.55
N THR A 355 -6.95 -20.04 -0.43
CA THR A 355 -6.86 -18.86 0.44
C THR A 355 -5.43 -18.68 0.89
N GLN A 356 -4.75 -19.70 1.42
CA GLN A 356 -3.34 -19.57 1.83
C GLN A 356 -2.39 -19.20 0.67
N MET A 357 -2.68 -19.65 -0.55
CA MET A 357 -1.84 -19.39 -1.73
C MET A 357 -2.12 -18.03 -2.39
N THR A 358 -3.36 -17.54 -2.30
CA THR A 358 -3.83 -16.30 -2.94
C THR A 358 -3.98 -15.14 -1.97
N THR A 359 -4.06 -15.42 -0.66
CA THR A 359 -3.79 -14.42 0.37
C THR A 359 -2.46 -13.86 -0.04
N PRO A 360 -2.42 -12.60 -0.47
CA PRO A 360 -1.26 -12.09 -1.15
C PRO A 360 -0.07 -12.36 -0.23
N LEU A 361 1.00 -12.93 -0.80
CA LEU A 361 2.37 -12.71 -0.35
C LEU A 361 2.72 -11.21 -0.50
N TRP A 362 1.78 -10.30 -0.21
CA TRP A 362 2.12 -9.09 0.47
C TRP A 362 2.74 -9.60 1.76
N ASP A 363 4.07 -9.70 1.77
CA ASP A 363 4.75 -9.21 2.97
C ASP A 363 4.12 -7.82 3.19
N PRO A 364 3.27 -7.62 4.22
CA PRO A 364 3.04 -6.25 4.65
C PRO A 364 4.44 -5.63 4.75
N PRO A 365 4.63 -4.41 4.22
CA PRO A 365 5.96 -3.80 4.20
C PRO A 365 6.56 -3.97 5.59
N PRO A 366 7.83 -4.42 5.71
CA PRO A 366 8.36 -4.91 6.97
C PRO A 366 8.07 -3.88 8.07
N PRO A 367 7.56 -4.31 9.23
CA PRO A 367 7.11 -3.37 10.24
C PRO A 367 8.26 -2.46 10.64
N SER A 368 7.94 -1.19 10.84
CA SER A 368 8.86 -0.22 11.42
C SER A 368 9.03 -0.58 12.90
N ILE A 369 10.28 -0.78 13.33
CA ILE A 369 10.67 -1.09 14.69
C ILE A 369 11.37 0.12 15.27
N ARG A 370 10.92 0.55 16.45
CA ARG A 370 11.51 1.65 17.20
C ARG A 370 12.29 1.09 18.38
N ILE A 371 13.59 1.37 18.43
CA ILE A 371 14.43 1.00 19.57
C ILE A 371 14.83 2.26 20.33
N GLY A 372 14.51 2.29 21.62
CA GLY A 372 14.91 3.34 22.56
C GLY A 372 15.90 2.84 23.61
N ALA A 373 16.83 3.70 24.00
CA ALA A 373 17.71 3.51 25.16
C ALA A 373 17.30 4.45 26.30
N ASN A 374 17.52 4.02 27.54
CA ASN A 374 17.25 4.85 28.70
C ASN A 374 18.07 6.16 28.73
N ALA A 375 17.54 7.10 29.50
CA ALA A 375 18.11 8.41 29.79
C ALA A 375 19.60 8.37 30.13
N GLU A 376 19.97 7.48 31.06
CA GLU A 376 21.30 7.35 31.63
C GLU A 376 22.31 6.84 30.59
N ALA A 377 21.84 6.20 29.51
CA ALA A 377 22.65 5.80 28.37
C ALA A 377 22.70 6.85 27.25
N GLY A 378 22.08 8.02 27.43
CA GLY A 378 22.06 9.12 26.46
C GLY A 378 20.69 9.41 25.84
N GLY A 379 19.64 8.64 26.21
CA GLY A 379 18.27 8.87 25.75
C GLY A 379 18.10 8.73 24.24
N TRP A 380 18.68 7.68 23.66
CA TRP A 380 18.65 7.43 22.22
C TRP A 380 17.32 6.84 21.77
N LEU A 381 16.88 7.15 20.56
CA LEU A 381 15.75 6.52 19.91
C LEU A 381 15.96 6.49 18.42
N LEU A 382 15.72 5.34 17.78
CA LEU A 382 15.80 5.20 16.33
C LEU A 382 14.73 4.24 15.81
N THR A 383 14.05 4.64 14.75
CA THR A 383 13.03 3.85 14.04
C THR A 383 13.62 3.34 12.73
N THR A 384 13.50 2.05 12.46
CA THR A 384 13.94 1.39 11.21
C THR A 384 13.07 0.17 10.91
N ARG A 385 12.98 -0.25 9.65
CA ARG A 385 12.29 -1.48 9.27
C ARG A 385 12.99 -2.72 9.83
N SER A 386 12.22 -3.76 10.08
CA SER A 386 12.77 -5.10 10.37
C SER A 386 13.78 -5.53 9.30
N GLY A 387 14.97 -5.95 9.72
CA GLY A 387 16.08 -6.37 8.87
C GLY A 387 16.94 -5.24 8.30
N GLU A 388 16.61 -3.97 8.57
CA GLU A 388 17.36 -2.81 8.08
C GLU A 388 18.21 -2.19 9.18
N LYS A 389 19.48 -1.91 8.85
CA LYS A 389 20.40 -1.21 9.74
C LYS A 389 20.06 0.29 9.77
N ALA A 390 20.01 0.86 10.96
CA ALA A 390 19.91 2.31 11.17
C ALA A 390 20.98 2.83 12.12
N GLU A 391 21.35 4.11 11.94
CA GLU A 391 22.42 4.77 12.68
C GLU A 391 22.06 6.22 13.03
N ILE A 392 22.37 6.63 14.25
CA ILE A 392 22.53 8.03 14.66
C ILE A 392 24.00 8.26 14.99
N LYS A 393 24.59 9.27 14.38
CA LYS A 393 25.99 9.62 14.56
C LYS A 393 26.15 11.11 14.81
N ARG A 394 26.91 11.45 15.86
CA ARG A 394 27.45 12.78 16.07
C ARG A 394 28.90 12.81 15.62
N SER A 395 29.28 13.79 14.82
CA SER A 395 30.68 13.98 14.42
C SER A 395 31.12 15.42 14.63
N ARG A 396 32.41 15.62 14.93
CA ARG A 396 33.04 16.93 14.99
C ARG A 396 34.32 16.91 14.15
N MET A 397 34.42 17.83 13.20
CA MET A 397 35.56 17.92 12.26
C MET A 397 35.89 16.56 11.59
N GLY A 398 34.87 15.77 11.26
CA GLY A 398 35.00 14.46 10.61
C GLY A 398 35.27 13.27 11.55
N ALA A 399 35.56 13.50 12.83
CA ALA A 399 35.72 12.45 13.82
C ALA A 399 34.38 12.09 14.48
N THR A 400 34.06 10.80 14.60
CA THR A 400 32.86 10.32 15.31
C THR A 400 33.01 10.58 16.81
N GLU A 401 32.11 11.39 17.38
CA GLU A 401 32.08 11.69 18.82
C GLU A 401 31.05 10.85 19.58
N ALA A 402 29.95 10.44 18.94
CA ALA A 402 28.92 9.60 19.56
C ALA A 402 28.19 8.77 18.48
N LEU A 403 27.76 7.57 18.84
CA LEU A 403 27.18 6.60 17.93
C LEU A 403 26.08 5.76 18.60
N PHE A 404 24.95 5.60 17.91
CA PHE A 404 23.92 4.62 18.20
C PHE A 404 23.50 3.91 16.92
N VAL A 405 23.67 2.60 16.86
CA VAL A 405 23.39 1.75 15.70
C VAL A 405 22.48 0.62 16.15
N ILE A 406 21.47 0.31 15.35
CA ILE A 406 20.59 -0.84 15.53
C ILE A 406 20.39 -1.58 14.21
N GLU A 407 20.18 -2.88 14.29
CA GLU A 407 19.72 -3.75 13.21
C GLU A 407 18.73 -4.75 13.83
N PRO A 408 17.45 -4.36 13.99
CA PRO A 408 16.42 -5.20 14.59
C PRO A 408 15.80 -6.15 13.56
N ILE A 409 15.48 -7.37 13.99
CA ILE A 409 14.79 -8.40 13.20
C ILE A 409 13.60 -8.88 14.03
N LEU A 410 12.39 -8.64 13.54
CA LEU A 410 11.16 -9.15 14.15
C LEU A 410 11.01 -10.63 13.81
N GLY A 411 10.81 -11.47 14.84
CA GLY A 411 10.53 -12.89 14.64
C GLY A 411 9.08 -13.13 14.19
N GLY A 412 8.79 -14.30 13.61
CA GLY A 412 7.46 -14.65 13.11
C GLY A 412 6.34 -14.76 14.16
N GLN A 413 6.62 -14.52 15.44
CA GLN A 413 5.61 -14.46 16.51
C GLN A 413 5.25 -13.02 16.93
N GLU A 414 5.78 -11.99 16.25
CA GLU A 414 5.46 -10.54 16.41
C GLU A 414 5.59 -9.93 17.82
N HIS A 415 5.98 -10.70 18.84
CA HIS A 415 6.21 -10.22 20.21
C HIS A 415 7.67 -10.27 20.65
N LEU A 416 8.55 -10.90 19.85
CA LEU A 416 9.99 -10.98 20.09
C LEU A 416 10.74 -10.38 18.90
N MET A 417 11.77 -9.59 19.21
CA MET A 417 12.71 -9.04 18.22
C MET A 417 14.15 -9.32 18.66
N ASP A 418 14.98 -9.74 17.72
CA ASP A 418 16.42 -9.82 17.91
C ASP A 418 17.05 -8.52 17.42
N VAL A 419 17.88 -7.87 18.23
CA VAL A 419 18.55 -6.62 17.87
C VAL A 419 20.05 -6.78 18.00
N ARG A 420 20.78 -6.47 16.92
CA ARG A 420 22.20 -6.14 17.01
C ARG A 420 22.34 -4.64 17.24
N TYR A 421 23.23 -4.25 18.14
CA TYR A 421 23.37 -2.85 18.49
C TYR A 421 24.83 -2.46 18.77
N THR A 422 25.13 -1.20 18.46
CA THR A 422 26.34 -0.50 18.94
C THR A 422 25.89 0.80 19.58
N ILE A 423 26.27 1.04 20.83
CA ILE A 423 25.84 2.24 21.56
C ILE A 423 26.97 2.83 22.38
N ASP A 424 27.14 4.13 22.23
CA ASP A 424 27.96 4.96 23.11
C ASP A 424 27.12 5.42 24.30
N ALA A 425 27.55 5.03 25.51
CA ALA A 425 27.01 5.61 26.72
C ALA A 425 27.52 7.04 26.86
N ILE A 426 26.61 8.00 26.98
CA ILE A 426 26.95 9.41 27.13
C ILE A 426 26.80 9.83 28.60
N LYS A 427 27.90 10.30 29.19
CA LYS A 427 27.87 10.99 30.49
C LYS A 427 28.16 12.47 30.28
N GLY A 428 27.14 13.32 30.41
CA GLY A 428 27.23 14.74 30.10
C GLY A 428 27.43 14.97 28.59
N THR A 429 28.64 15.38 28.18
CA THR A 429 28.99 15.59 26.75
C THR A 429 29.97 14.56 26.20
N LYS A 430 30.53 13.70 27.07
CA LYS A 430 31.57 12.74 26.71
C LYS A 430 31.02 11.32 26.65
N VAL A 431 31.58 10.52 25.74
CA VAL A 431 31.35 9.08 25.71
C VAL A 431 32.13 8.45 26.86
N SER A 432 31.43 7.72 27.73
CA SER A 432 32.01 6.98 28.85
C SER A 432 32.39 5.55 28.48
N GLY A 433 31.78 5.00 27.44
CA GLY A 433 32.09 3.67 26.91
C GLY A 433 31.27 3.33 25.68
N ARG A 434 31.70 2.32 24.94
CA ARG A 434 31.00 1.75 23.78
C ARG A 434 30.68 0.29 24.03
N VAL A 435 29.44 -0.10 23.76
CA VAL A 435 29.00 -1.49 23.80
C VAL A 435 28.60 -1.90 22.39
N GLU A 436 29.06 -3.07 21.95
CA GLU A 436 28.65 -3.73 20.73
C GLU A 436 28.22 -5.15 21.11
N SER A 437 26.95 -5.49 20.85
CA SER A 437 26.38 -6.77 21.27
C SER A 437 25.08 -7.07 20.52
N GLN A 438 24.42 -8.16 20.91
CA GLN A 438 23.12 -8.57 20.44
C GLN A 438 22.22 -8.92 21.63
N ALA A 439 20.92 -8.67 21.51
CA ALA A 439 19.93 -9.02 22.52
C ALA A 439 18.58 -9.36 21.89
N THR A 440 17.83 -10.26 22.51
CA THR A 440 16.40 -10.46 22.20
C THR A 440 15.56 -9.59 23.11
N LEU A 441 14.68 -8.76 22.56
CA LEU A 441 13.74 -7.92 23.30
C LEU A 441 12.32 -8.49 23.16
N GLU A 442 11.51 -8.33 24.21
CA GLU A 442 10.07 -8.51 24.12
C GLU A 442 9.45 -7.13 23.83
N VAL A 443 8.53 -7.05 22.88
CA VAL A 443 7.92 -5.78 22.43
C VAL A 443 7.31 -5.04 23.62
N GLY A 444 7.65 -3.76 23.75
CA GLY A 444 7.18 -2.87 24.81
C GLY A 444 7.79 -3.10 26.20
N LYS A 445 8.65 -4.11 26.38
CA LYS A 445 9.27 -4.39 27.69
C LYS A 445 10.73 -3.93 27.75
N PRO A 446 11.10 -3.11 28.76
CA PRO A 446 12.48 -2.71 28.94
C PRO A 446 13.35 -3.90 29.34
N LYS A 447 14.55 -3.98 28.76
CA LYS A 447 15.56 -5.01 29.08
C LYS A 447 16.92 -4.39 29.32
N ALA A 448 17.53 -4.70 30.46
CA ALA A 448 18.93 -4.39 30.71
C ALA A 448 19.82 -5.27 29.81
N VAL A 449 20.66 -4.65 28.99
CA VAL A 449 21.52 -5.35 28.02
C VAL A 449 23.01 -5.18 28.28
N ALA A 450 23.40 -4.15 29.05
CA ALA A 450 24.75 -3.97 29.58
C ALA A 450 24.71 -3.20 30.89
N CYS A 451 25.84 -3.19 31.60
CA CYS A 451 26.03 -2.44 32.83
C CYS A 451 27.42 -1.80 32.82
N PHE A 452 27.47 -0.50 33.09
CA PHE A 452 28.71 0.27 33.21
C PHE A 452 28.97 0.56 34.68
N SER A 453 30.16 0.22 35.16
CA SER A 453 30.59 0.58 36.52
C SER A 453 32.00 1.13 36.47
N SER A 454 32.25 2.22 37.21
CA SER A 454 33.58 2.73 37.49
C SER A 454 33.79 2.79 39.01
N ASP A 455 35.04 2.70 39.44
CA ASP A 455 35.39 2.71 40.86
C ASP A 455 34.81 3.94 41.57
N GLY A 456 33.94 3.70 42.55
CA GLY A 456 33.30 4.74 43.36
C GLY A 456 32.01 5.33 42.79
N GLU A 457 31.51 4.85 41.65
CA GLU A 457 30.23 5.29 41.07
C GLU A 457 29.19 4.17 41.06
N GLU A 458 27.91 4.54 41.15
CA GLU A 458 26.82 3.58 40.99
C GLU A 458 26.80 3.02 39.57
N ALA A 459 26.54 1.71 39.49
CA ALA A 459 26.43 0.99 38.23
C ALA A 459 25.27 1.55 37.40
N THR A 460 25.57 1.98 36.17
CA THR A 460 24.58 2.46 35.21
C THR A 460 24.17 1.33 34.29
N ASN A 461 22.92 0.90 34.37
CA ASN A 461 22.36 -0.09 33.47
C ASN A 461 22.01 0.56 32.12
N LEU A 462 22.47 -0.06 31.04
CA LEU A 462 21.97 0.21 29.69
C LEU A 462 20.70 -0.61 29.50
N ILE A 463 19.58 0.07 29.32
CA ILE A 463 18.28 -0.53 29.13
C ILE A 463 17.80 -0.18 27.72
N LEU A 464 17.43 -1.20 26.95
CA LEU A 464 16.79 -1.05 25.65
C LEU A 464 15.30 -1.41 25.75
N THR A 465 14.47 -0.70 25.00
CA THR A 465 13.05 -1.01 24.78
C THR A 465 12.79 -1.00 23.28
N GLY A 466 12.09 -2.02 22.78
CA GLY A 466 11.71 -2.11 21.38
C GLY A 466 10.19 -2.06 21.21
N GLU A 467 9.70 -1.26 20.27
CA GLU A 467 8.28 -1.11 19.94
C GLU A 467 8.08 -1.39 18.45
N ILE A 468 6.89 -1.87 18.09
CA ILE A 468 6.44 -1.96 16.70
C ILE A 468 5.62 -0.71 16.42
N ASP A 469 6.02 0.04 15.39
CA ASP A 469 5.29 1.19 14.89
C ASP A 469 4.27 0.67 13.85
N GLU A 470 3.04 0.43 14.29
CA GLU A 470 1.99 -0.17 13.46
C GLU A 470 1.43 0.79 12.38
N GLY A 471 1.98 2.01 12.23
CA GLY A 471 1.44 3.03 11.33
C GLY A 471 0.05 3.47 11.78
N SER A 472 -0.01 4.31 12.82
CA SER A 472 -1.25 4.63 13.54
C SER A 472 -2.35 5.27 12.69
#